data_AF-A0A7V2S5W7-F1
#
_entry.id   AF-A0A7V2S5W7-F1
#
_cell.length_a   1.000
_cell.length_b   1.000
_cell.length_c   1.000
_cell.angle_alpha   90.00
_cell.angle_beta   90.00
_cell.angle_gamma   90.00
#
_symmetry.space_group_name_H-M   'P 1'
#
loop_
_entity.id
_entity.type
_entity.pdbx_description
1 polymer ?
#
loop_
_entity_poly.entity_id
_entity_poly.type
_entity_poly.pdbx_seq_one_letter_code
_entity_poly.pdbx_strand_id
1 'polypeptide(L)'
;MKTFIVISIIIFLGNQVAVARGVYQQPAEFLSDVFQKEVPEVNYFWLTGDKKNAVKNILGHAYSKLRLKYWIKKDRIVWILDEIGKEEPITLGIVVKRDHIEQLKVLIYRESRGEEVRHTFFTSQFKGITLDKNKRLSQSIDGITGATLSVRALKRLSRLALWLSEAVLSKRPAESSVPTLPLSVKIQGAF
;
A
#
# COMPACT_ATOMS: atom_id res chain seq x y z
N MET A 1 -52.21 22.65 -37.72
CA MET A 1 -50.75 22.38 -37.78
C MET A 1 -50.03 23.30 -36.80
N LYS A 2 -49.62 22.80 -35.63
CA LYS A 2 -48.60 23.44 -34.78
C LYS A 2 -47.81 22.33 -34.09
N THR A 3 -46.65 22.01 -34.66
CA THR A 3 -45.71 21.02 -34.12
C THR A 3 -44.96 21.67 -32.97
N PHE A 4 -45.16 21.21 -31.74
CA PHE A 4 -44.32 21.61 -30.61
C PHE A 4 -43.11 20.69 -30.53
N ILE A 5 -41.94 21.24 -30.84
CA ILE A 5 -40.64 20.61 -30.65
C ILE A 5 -40.25 20.76 -29.18
N VAL A 6 -40.16 19.65 -28.45
CA VAL A 6 -39.62 19.61 -27.09
C VAL A 6 -38.11 19.45 -27.20
N ILE A 7 -37.36 20.51 -26.92
CA ILE A 7 -35.90 20.50 -26.85
C ILE A 7 -35.50 19.96 -25.47
N SER A 8 -34.98 18.73 -25.44
CA SER A 8 -34.40 18.13 -24.25
C SER A 8 -33.00 18.70 -24.04
N ILE A 9 -32.83 19.58 -23.03
CA ILE A 9 -31.53 20.05 -22.56
C ILE A 9 -30.91 18.93 -21.71
N ILE A 10 -29.91 18.24 -22.26
CA ILE A 10 -29.04 17.32 -21.52
C ILE A 10 -27.93 18.17 -20.91
N ILE A 11 -28.06 18.51 -19.63
CA ILE A 11 -26.98 19.15 -18.86
C ILE A 11 -25.97 18.05 -18.51
N PHE A 12 -24.88 17.97 -19.29
CA PHE A 12 -23.74 17.13 -18.96
C PHE A 12 -22.97 17.79 -17.81
N LEU A 13 -23.33 17.49 -16.56
CA LEU A 13 -22.49 17.82 -15.41
C LEU A 13 -21.23 16.97 -15.47
N GLY A 14 -20.19 17.49 -16.13
CA GLY A 14 -18.85 16.93 -16.05
C GLY A 14 -18.38 16.98 -14.59
N ASN A 15 -18.12 15.81 -14.01
CA ASN A 15 -17.45 15.70 -12.71
C ASN A 15 -16.02 16.26 -12.86
N GLN A 16 -15.83 17.52 -12.46
CA GLN A 16 -14.50 18.09 -12.33
C GLN A 16 -13.82 17.44 -11.12
N VAL A 17 -13.04 16.39 -11.37
CA VAL A 17 -12.14 15.84 -10.33
C VAL A 17 -11.03 16.88 -10.14
N ALA A 18 -11.17 17.72 -9.13
CA ALA A 18 -10.12 18.64 -8.72
C ALA A 18 -8.88 17.81 -8.32
N VAL A 19 -7.83 17.85 -9.16
CA VAL A 19 -6.54 17.26 -8.81
C VAL A 19 -5.88 18.19 -7.80
N ALA A 20 -5.94 17.81 -6.53
CA ALA A 20 -5.20 18.51 -5.49
C ALA A 20 -3.70 18.48 -5.84
N ARG A 21 -3.02 19.63 -5.65
CA ARG A 21 -1.59 19.77 -5.90
C ARG A 21 -0.82 18.69 -5.14
N GLY A 22 0.14 18.06 -5.80
CA GLY A 22 0.98 17.03 -5.19
C GLY A 22 0.41 15.60 -5.26
N VAL A 23 -0.79 15.39 -5.81
CA VAL A 23 -1.30 14.04 -6.12
C VAL A 23 -0.81 13.61 -7.50
N TYR A 24 0.14 12.68 -7.52
CA TYR A 24 0.68 12.11 -8.77
C TYR A 24 -0.11 10.89 -9.25
N GLN A 25 -0.68 10.15 -8.30
CA GLN A 25 -1.61 9.06 -8.58
C GLN A 25 -2.52 8.86 -7.37
N GLN A 26 -3.81 8.67 -7.61
CA GLN A 26 -4.74 8.36 -6.53
C GLN A 26 -4.46 6.97 -5.95
N PRO A 27 -4.54 6.75 -4.62
CA PRO A 27 -4.32 5.43 -4.05
C PRO A 27 -5.24 4.34 -4.61
N ALA A 28 -6.49 4.68 -4.92
CA ALA A 28 -7.43 3.76 -5.56
C ALA A 28 -7.00 3.39 -6.99
N GLU A 29 -6.47 4.34 -7.75
CA GLU A 29 -5.94 4.12 -9.10
C GLU A 29 -4.68 3.25 -9.05
N PHE A 30 -3.78 3.51 -8.11
CA PHE A 30 -2.60 2.67 -7.88
C PHE A 30 -2.97 1.22 -7.56
N LEU A 31 -3.96 1.00 -6.68
CA LEU A 31 -4.46 -0.34 -6.38
C LEU A 31 -5.06 -1.01 -7.62
N SER A 32 -5.85 -0.25 -8.39
CA SER A 32 -6.42 -0.73 -9.65
C SER A 32 -5.34 -1.15 -10.64
N ASP A 33 -4.28 -0.37 -10.80
CA ASP A 33 -3.15 -0.71 -11.68
C ASP A 33 -2.45 -1.99 -11.23
N VAL A 34 -2.11 -2.08 -9.93
CA VAL A 34 -1.36 -3.22 -9.37
C VAL A 34 -2.16 -4.54 -9.46
N PHE A 35 -3.48 -4.45 -9.29
CA PHE A 35 -4.38 -5.61 -9.28
C PHE A 35 -5.17 -5.79 -10.59
N GLN A 36 -4.84 -5.05 -11.65
CA GLN A 36 -5.52 -5.13 -12.95
C GLN A 36 -7.04 -4.99 -12.83
N LYS A 37 -7.48 -3.97 -12.07
CA LYS A 37 -8.88 -3.64 -11.73
C LYS A 37 -9.59 -4.65 -10.82
N GLU A 38 -8.97 -5.78 -10.48
CA GLU A 38 -9.50 -6.77 -9.53
C GLU A 38 -8.92 -6.56 -8.12
N VAL A 39 -9.21 -5.40 -7.53
CA VAL A 39 -8.70 -5.04 -6.20
C VAL A 39 -9.33 -5.94 -5.13
N PRO A 40 -8.54 -6.67 -4.32
CA PRO A 40 -9.05 -7.49 -3.22
C PRO A 40 -9.75 -6.66 -2.13
N GLU A 41 -10.41 -7.32 -1.18
CA GLU A 41 -10.91 -6.65 0.01
C GLU A 41 -9.78 -6.07 0.86
N VAL A 42 -10.08 -4.93 1.49
CA VAL A 42 -9.14 -4.28 2.40
C VAL A 42 -8.97 -5.10 3.68
N ASN A 43 -7.72 -5.33 4.05
CA ASN A 43 -7.34 -5.97 5.30
C ASN A 43 -6.74 -4.95 6.26
N TYR A 44 -6.72 -5.29 7.56
CA TYR A 44 -6.21 -4.41 8.61
C TYR A 44 -5.12 -5.10 9.43
N PHE A 45 -3.97 -4.45 9.53
CA PHE A 45 -2.90 -4.84 10.44
C PHE A 45 -2.95 -3.98 11.70
N TRP A 46 -3.32 -4.59 12.82
CA TRP A 46 -3.41 -3.92 14.12
C TRP A 46 -2.03 -3.74 14.78
N LEU A 47 -1.76 -2.51 15.24
CA LEU A 47 -0.51 -2.08 15.89
C LEU A 47 -0.65 -2.11 17.42
N THR A 48 -0.67 -3.30 17.99
CA THR A 48 -0.77 -3.54 19.43
C THR A 48 0.51 -4.15 20.00
N GLY A 49 0.78 -3.90 21.29
CA GLY A 49 1.92 -4.47 22.01
C GLY A 49 3.26 -4.28 21.30
N ASP A 50 4.00 -5.38 21.14
CA ASP A 50 5.35 -5.39 20.53
C ASP A 50 5.38 -4.85 19.10
N LYS A 51 4.28 -4.98 18.35
CA LYS A 51 4.21 -4.44 16.98
C LYS A 51 4.32 -2.92 16.98
N LYS A 52 3.73 -2.25 17.97
CA LYS A 52 3.82 -0.79 18.10
C LYS A 52 5.25 -0.35 18.38
N ASN A 53 5.97 -1.11 19.22
CA ASN A 53 7.39 -0.87 19.50
C ASN A 53 8.27 -1.12 18.28
N ALA A 54 8.01 -2.20 17.53
CA ALA A 54 8.73 -2.50 16.30
C ALA A 54 8.56 -1.39 15.25
N VAL A 55 7.32 -0.92 15.02
CA VAL A 55 7.06 0.21 14.11
C VAL A 55 7.77 1.48 14.59
N LYS A 56 7.72 1.78 15.90
CA LYS A 56 8.44 2.92 16.48
C LYS A 56 9.95 2.85 16.21
N ASN A 57 10.55 1.67 16.35
CA ASN A 57 11.98 1.47 16.11
C ASN A 57 12.35 1.59 14.61
N ILE A 58 11.44 1.21 13.71
CA ILE A 58 11.63 1.33 12.26
C ILE A 58 11.54 2.80 11.82
N LEU A 59 10.50 3.51 12.28
CA LEU A 59 10.24 4.90 11.89
C LEU A 59 11.08 5.91 12.68
N GLY A 60 11.53 5.55 13.89
CA GLY A 60 12.25 6.45 14.79
C GLY A 60 11.32 7.44 15.54
N HIS A 61 10.01 7.29 15.42
CA HIS A 61 9.01 8.05 16.17
C HIS A 61 7.75 7.20 16.41
N ALA A 62 6.87 7.67 17.29
CA ALA A 62 5.59 6.99 17.50
C ALA A 62 4.70 7.09 16.26
N TYR A 63 4.06 5.98 15.89
CA TYR A 63 3.06 5.97 14.84
C TYR A 63 1.68 6.22 15.45
N SER A 64 0.96 7.21 14.91
CA SER A 64 -0.31 7.69 15.47
C SER A 64 -1.50 6.77 15.18
N LYS A 65 -1.46 6.01 14.08
CA LYS A 65 -2.57 5.15 13.66
C LYS A 65 -2.57 3.84 14.47
N LEU A 66 -3.76 3.35 14.82
CA LEU A 66 -3.96 2.07 15.52
C LEU A 66 -3.84 0.85 14.61
N ARG A 67 -4.09 1.04 13.31
CA ARG A 67 -4.06 -0.02 12.30
C ARG A 67 -3.64 0.52 10.95
N LEU A 68 -3.06 -0.36 10.14
CA LEU A 68 -2.66 -0.09 8.76
C LEU A 68 -3.53 -0.89 7.80
N LYS A 69 -3.95 -0.27 6.71
CA LYS A 69 -4.66 -0.95 5.62
C LYS A 69 -3.65 -1.65 4.72
N TYR A 70 -4.01 -2.84 4.24
CA TYR A 70 -3.28 -3.52 3.19
C TYR A 70 -4.22 -4.33 2.31
N TRP A 71 -3.73 -4.70 1.14
CA TRP A 71 -4.41 -5.55 0.18
C TRP A 71 -3.49 -6.72 -0.16
N ILE A 72 -4.02 -7.92 -0.30
CA ILE A 72 -3.23 -9.11 -0.58
C ILE A 72 -3.92 -9.97 -1.63
N LYS A 73 -3.15 -10.43 -2.63
CA LYS A 73 -3.57 -11.42 -3.61
C LYS A 73 -2.40 -12.38 -3.85
N LYS A 74 -2.60 -13.67 -3.58
CA LYS A 74 -1.53 -14.69 -3.59
C LYS A 74 -0.38 -14.29 -2.64
N ASP A 75 0.82 -14.09 -3.18
CA ASP A 75 2.06 -13.70 -2.49
C ASP A 75 2.38 -12.19 -2.60
N ARG A 76 1.47 -11.40 -3.19
CA ARG A 76 1.63 -9.96 -3.39
C ARG A 76 0.82 -9.18 -2.36
N ILE A 77 1.49 -8.36 -1.56
CA ILE A 77 0.91 -7.47 -0.56
C ILE A 77 1.14 -6.03 -0.98
N VAL A 78 0.09 -5.22 -0.97
CA VAL A 78 0.14 -3.79 -1.26
C VAL A 78 -0.13 -2.99 0.01
N TRP A 79 0.78 -2.08 0.30
CA TRP A 79 0.68 -1.11 1.39
C TRP A 79 0.54 0.30 0.83
N ILE A 80 -0.33 1.10 1.45
CA ILE A 80 -0.36 2.55 1.27
C ILE A 80 0.01 3.16 2.61
N LEU A 81 1.19 3.76 2.68
CA LEU A 81 1.79 4.24 3.92
C LEU A 81 2.16 5.72 3.82
N ASP A 82 2.08 6.41 4.95
CA ASP A 82 2.45 7.82 5.09
C ASP A 82 3.59 7.96 6.08
N GLU A 83 4.53 8.84 5.78
CA GLU A 83 5.63 9.27 6.66
C GLU A 83 5.87 10.76 6.44
N ILE A 84 6.14 11.50 7.51
CA ILE A 84 6.51 12.92 7.41
C ILE A 84 7.90 13.04 6.78
N GLY A 85 8.02 13.88 5.75
CA GLY A 85 9.30 14.23 5.16
C GLY A 85 10.04 15.23 6.05
N LYS A 86 9.93 16.51 5.68
CA LYS A 86 10.39 17.64 6.48
C LYS A 86 9.26 18.17 7.36
N GLU A 87 8.10 18.44 6.76
CA GLU A 87 6.96 19.10 7.40
C GLU A 87 5.62 18.43 7.05
N GLU A 88 5.52 17.80 5.87
CA GLU A 88 4.29 17.29 5.29
C GLU A 88 4.37 15.77 5.02
N PRO A 89 3.22 15.06 5.02
CA PRO A 89 3.22 13.62 4.77
C PRO A 89 3.48 13.30 3.30
N ILE A 90 4.36 12.33 3.08
CA ILE A 90 4.61 11.65 1.82
C ILE A 90 3.85 10.32 1.83
N THR A 91 2.96 10.13 0.85
CA THR A 91 2.16 8.90 0.71
C THR A 91 2.80 7.99 -0.34
N LEU A 92 3.17 6.78 0.06
CA LEU A 92 3.75 5.77 -0.82
C LEU A 92 2.81 4.60 -1.05
N GLY A 93 2.78 4.12 -2.29
CA GLY A 93 2.28 2.81 -2.66
C GLY A 93 3.44 1.84 -2.78
N ILE A 94 3.43 0.78 -1.99
CA ILE A 94 4.51 -0.21 -1.93
C ILE A 94 3.92 -1.60 -2.17
N VAL A 95 4.44 -2.27 -3.19
CA VAL A 95 4.11 -3.65 -3.53
C VAL A 95 5.25 -4.54 -3.06
N VAL A 96 4.95 -5.43 -2.12
CA VAL A 96 5.86 -6.48 -1.65
C VAL A 96 5.40 -7.80 -2.22
N LYS A 97 6.30 -8.52 -2.87
CA LYS A 97 6.03 -9.88 -3.36
C LYS A 97 6.92 -10.84 -2.60
N ARG A 98 6.30 -11.76 -1.84
CA ARG A 98 6.99 -12.62 -0.86
C ARG A 98 7.77 -11.78 0.15
N ASP A 99 9.07 -11.63 -0.04
CA ASP A 99 10.03 -11.05 0.89
C ASP A 99 10.76 -9.81 0.34
N HIS A 100 10.47 -9.39 -0.89
CA HIS A 100 11.13 -8.25 -1.54
C HIS A 100 10.13 -7.22 -2.06
N ILE A 101 10.60 -5.98 -2.21
CA ILE A 101 9.85 -4.91 -2.86
C ILE A 101 9.81 -5.18 -4.37
N GLU A 102 8.62 -5.42 -4.90
CA GLU A 102 8.39 -5.55 -6.34
C GLU A 102 8.29 -4.16 -6.98
N GLN A 103 7.64 -3.21 -6.30
CA GLN A 103 7.42 -1.85 -6.77
C GLN A 103 7.25 -0.88 -5.61
N LEU A 104 7.79 0.33 -5.74
CA LEU A 104 7.54 1.48 -4.86
C LEU A 104 7.19 2.70 -5.71
N LYS A 105 6.14 3.43 -5.34
CA LYS A 105 5.71 4.66 -6.02
C LYS A 105 5.33 5.73 -5.02
N VAL A 106 5.75 6.97 -5.27
CA VAL A 106 5.24 8.13 -4.55
C VAL A 106 3.88 8.50 -5.15
N LEU A 107 2.81 8.37 -4.35
CA LEU A 107 1.44 8.62 -4.79
C LEU A 107 1.06 10.07 -4.56
N ILE A 108 1.40 10.59 -3.39
CA ILE A 108 1.08 11.96 -3.00
C ILE A 108 2.27 12.58 -2.26
N TYR A 109 2.62 13.81 -2.64
CA TYR A 109 3.78 14.53 -2.13
C TYR A 109 3.41 16.00 -1.90
N ARG A 110 3.51 16.46 -0.65
CA ARG A 110 3.05 17.79 -0.22
C ARG A 110 4.17 18.70 0.27
N GLU A 111 5.41 18.24 0.21
CA GLU A 111 6.56 19.03 0.60
C GLU A 111 6.90 20.09 -0.45
N SER A 112 7.59 21.13 -0.02
CA SER A 112 8.02 22.23 -0.90
C SER A 112 9.17 21.88 -1.85
N ARG A 113 10.01 20.91 -1.46
CA ARG A 113 11.21 20.49 -2.20
C ARG A 113 11.50 19.02 -1.95
N GLY A 114 12.18 18.39 -2.90
CA GLY A 114 12.59 17.00 -2.80
C GLY A 114 11.66 16.05 -3.52
N GLU A 115 10.76 16.56 -4.38
CA GLU A 115 9.85 15.76 -5.18
C GLU A 115 10.57 14.84 -6.17
N GLU A 116 11.86 15.05 -6.39
CA GLU A 116 12.69 14.25 -7.29
C GLU A 116 12.67 12.76 -6.89
N VAL A 117 12.44 12.46 -5.60
CA VAL A 117 12.27 11.09 -5.09
C VAL A 117 11.09 10.33 -5.73
N ARG A 118 10.16 11.02 -6.39
CA ARG A 118 9.01 10.39 -7.07
C ARG A 118 9.39 9.71 -8.38
N HIS A 119 10.50 10.11 -8.98
CA HIS A 119 10.84 9.69 -10.34
C HIS A 119 11.31 8.23 -10.37
N THR A 120 11.12 7.59 -11.52
CA THR A 120 11.50 6.19 -11.75
C THR A 120 12.99 5.96 -11.52
N PHE A 121 13.85 6.90 -11.91
CA PHE A 121 15.31 6.77 -11.73
C PHE A 121 15.71 6.59 -10.26
N PHE A 122 14.93 7.14 -9.34
CA PHE A 122 15.15 7.01 -7.90
C PHE A 122 14.44 5.78 -7.34
N THR A 123 13.14 5.65 -7.61
CA THR A 123 12.31 4.58 -7.02
C THR A 123 12.70 3.18 -7.51
N SER A 124 13.35 3.05 -8.67
CA SER A 124 13.88 1.76 -9.15
C SER A 124 14.94 1.16 -8.25
N GLN A 125 15.66 1.96 -7.45
CA GLN A 125 16.66 1.48 -6.49
C GLN A 125 16.04 0.56 -5.42
N PHE A 126 14.72 0.65 -5.18
CA PHE A 126 14.05 -0.17 -4.18
C PHE A 126 13.64 -1.56 -4.70
N LYS A 127 13.65 -1.77 -6.02
CA LYS A 127 13.21 -3.03 -6.62
C LYS A 127 14.14 -4.18 -6.22
N GLY A 128 13.57 -5.27 -5.71
CA GLY A 128 14.30 -6.44 -5.25
C GLY A 128 14.89 -6.32 -3.84
N ILE A 129 14.76 -5.18 -3.17
CA ILE A 129 15.24 -5.02 -1.80
C ILE A 129 14.42 -5.89 -0.84
N THR A 130 15.14 -6.54 0.06
CA THR A 130 14.63 -7.38 1.16
C THR A 130 15.06 -6.80 2.51
N LEU A 131 14.71 -7.47 3.61
CA LEU A 131 15.31 -7.22 4.92
C LEU A 131 16.52 -8.13 5.16
N ASP A 132 17.59 -7.57 5.70
CA ASP A 132 18.75 -8.33 6.17
C ASP A 132 18.47 -8.99 7.55
N LYS A 133 19.46 -9.73 8.05
CA LYS A 133 19.41 -10.40 9.37
C LYS A 133 19.15 -9.44 10.53
N ASN A 134 19.52 -8.17 10.37
CA ASN A 134 19.34 -7.10 11.36
C ASN A 134 18.07 -6.27 11.11
N LYS A 135 17.17 -6.75 10.23
CA LYS A 135 15.94 -6.07 9.82
C LYS A 135 16.18 -4.70 9.20
N ARG A 136 17.30 -4.49 8.51
CA ARG A 136 17.60 -3.29 7.70
C ARG A 136 17.36 -3.61 6.22
N LEU A 137 17.28 -2.59 5.36
CA LEU A 137 17.25 -2.81 3.91
C LEU A 137 18.54 -3.54 3.48
N SER A 138 18.41 -4.57 2.66
CA SER A 138 19.55 -5.37 2.19
C SER A 138 20.50 -4.64 1.25
N GLN A 139 20.09 -3.50 0.71
CA GLN A 139 20.90 -2.65 -0.17
C GLN A 139 20.85 -1.19 0.29
N SER A 140 21.92 -0.44 -0.02
CA SER A 140 21.92 1.01 0.12
C SER A 140 21.04 1.66 -0.93
N ILE A 141 20.46 2.80 -0.56
CA ILE A 141 19.73 3.70 -1.46
C ILE A 141 20.54 4.97 -1.51
N ASP A 142 20.94 5.37 -2.71
CA ASP A 142 21.65 6.61 -2.97
C ASP A 142 20.77 7.81 -2.62
N GLY A 143 21.41 8.91 -2.23
CA GLY A 143 20.71 10.14 -1.91
C GLY A 143 20.29 10.93 -3.14
N ILE A 144 19.39 11.89 -2.93
CA ILE A 144 19.18 13.01 -3.85
C ILE A 144 19.57 14.28 -3.08
N THR A 145 20.43 15.10 -3.68
CA THR A 145 20.85 16.38 -3.13
C THR A 145 19.63 17.26 -2.82
N GLY A 146 19.57 17.82 -1.62
CA GLY A 146 18.43 18.65 -1.19
C GLY A 146 17.17 17.88 -0.77
N ALA A 147 17.13 16.55 -0.92
CA ALA A 147 15.97 15.70 -0.61
C ALA A 147 16.23 14.68 0.51
N THR A 148 17.23 14.91 1.37
CA THR A 148 17.69 13.95 2.39
C THR A 148 16.55 13.42 3.29
N LEU A 149 15.63 14.29 3.71
CA LEU A 149 14.50 13.92 4.57
C LEU A 149 13.46 13.07 3.80
N SER A 150 13.18 13.43 2.56
CA SER A 150 12.32 12.64 1.65
C SER A 150 12.91 11.25 1.41
N VAL A 151 14.21 11.16 1.10
CA VAL A 151 14.92 9.88 0.94
C VAL A 151 14.83 9.03 2.20
N ARG A 152 15.00 9.64 3.38
CA ARG A 152 14.87 8.96 4.67
C ARG A 152 13.46 8.42 4.88
N ALA A 153 12.43 9.20 4.56
CA ALA A 153 11.04 8.78 4.67
C ALA A 153 10.75 7.55 3.79
N LEU A 154 11.19 7.57 2.53
CA LEU A 154 11.04 6.42 1.62
C LEU A 154 11.75 5.17 2.13
N LYS A 155 12.98 5.30 2.66
CA LYS A 155 13.72 4.17 3.26
C LYS A 155 13.01 3.58 4.48
N ARG A 156 12.46 4.43 5.35
CA ARG A 156 11.70 4.00 6.54
C ARG A 156 10.43 3.24 6.15
N LEU A 157 9.65 3.81 5.21
CA LEU A 157 8.42 3.18 4.74
C LEU A 157 8.68 1.87 3.98
N SER A 158 9.77 1.79 3.21
CA SER A 158 10.20 0.55 2.56
C SER A 158 10.52 -0.55 3.57
N ARG A 159 11.30 -0.21 4.60
CA ARG A 159 11.64 -1.13 5.69
C ARG A 159 10.38 -1.57 6.46
N LEU A 160 9.48 -0.63 6.71
CA LEU A 160 8.21 -0.90 7.38
C LEU A 160 7.32 -1.85 6.56
N ALA A 161 7.15 -1.60 5.26
CA ALA A 161 6.33 -2.44 4.39
C ALA A 161 6.85 -3.89 4.33
N LEU A 162 8.17 -4.07 4.22
CA LEU A 162 8.78 -5.40 4.26
C LEU A 162 8.54 -6.11 5.60
N TRP A 163 8.75 -5.42 6.72
CA TRP A 163 8.55 -5.98 8.05
C TRP A 163 7.09 -6.36 8.31
N LEU A 164 6.15 -5.51 7.89
CA LEU A 164 4.71 -5.78 7.97
C LEU A 164 4.34 -6.99 7.11
N SER A 165 4.91 -7.10 5.92
CA SER A 165 4.65 -8.22 5.00
C SER A 165 5.13 -9.55 5.57
N GLU A 166 6.33 -9.57 6.18
CA GLU A 166 6.83 -10.75 6.91
C GLU A 166 5.87 -11.14 8.06
N ALA A 167 5.37 -10.17 8.81
CA ALA A 167 4.42 -10.40 9.90
C ALA A 167 3.03 -10.87 9.43
N VAL A 168 2.60 -10.49 8.22
CA VAL A 168 1.36 -10.97 7.60
C VAL A 168 1.54 -12.39 7.08
N LEU A 169 2.62 -12.66 6.34
CA LEU A 169 2.86 -13.96 5.72
C LEU A 169 3.15 -15.07 6.74
N SER A 170 3.87 -14.76 7.83
CA SER A 170 4.12 -15.73 8.92
C SER A 170 2.86 -16.20 9.65
N LYS A 171 1.77 -15.41 9.60
CA LYS A 171 0.48 -15.76 10.21
C LYS A 171 -0.45 -16.52 9.27
N ARG A 172 -0.15 -16.57 7.97
CA ARG A 172 -0.99 -17.28 7.01
C ARG A 172 -0.67 -18.76 7.13
N PRO A 173 -1.61 -19.63 7.56
CA PRO A 173 -1.40 -21.06 7.42
C PRO A 173 -1.14 -21.35 5.93
N ALA A 174 -0.10 -22.13 5.64
CA ALA A 174 0.22 -22.54 4.28
C ALA A 174 -1.07 -23.06 3.62
N GLU A 175 -1.47 -22.44 2.51
CA GLU A 175 -2.71 -22.71 1.80
C GLU A 175 -2.61 -24.10 1.14
N SER A 176 -2.80 -25.15 1.94
CA SER A 176 -2.91 -26.57 1.55
C SER A 176 -3.52 -27.43 2.68
N SER A 177 -4.57 -26.95 3.33
CA SER A 177 -5.52 -27.84 4.00
C SER A 177 -6.91 -27.21 3.97
N VAL A 178 -7.60 -27.42 2.85
CA VAL A 178 -9.06 -27.36 2.84
C VAL A 178 -9.53 -28.41 3.85
N PRO A 179 -10.28 -28.08 4.91
CA PRO A 179 -11.01 -29.09 5.63
C PRO A 179 -12.15 -29.52 4.69
N THR A 180 -11.92 -30.57 3.92
CA THR A 180 -13.00 -31.31 3.29
C THR A 180 -13.81 -31.88 4.44
N LEU A 181 -14.96 -31.28 4.74
CA LEU A 181 -15.94 -31.86 5.65
C LEU A 181 -16.19 -33.30 5.20
N PRO A 182 -16.03 -34.31 6.07
CA PRO A 182 -16.47 -35.65 5.71
C PRO A 182 -17.99 -35.61 5.56
N LEU A 183 -18.49 -35.80 4.33
CA LEU A 183 -19.87 -36.19 4.10
C LEU A 183 -20.05 -37.60 4.68
N SER A 184 -20.39 -37.68 5.96
CA SER A 184 -20.83 -38.91 6.61
C SER A 184 -21.60 -38.58 7.88
N VAL A 185 -22.89 -38.28 7.74
CA VAL A 185 -23.87 -38.71 8.74
C VAL A 185 -25.05 -39.32 7.98
N LYS A 186 -25.03 -40.65 7.85
CA LYS A 186 -26.26 -41.44 7.71
C LYS A 186 -27.07 -41.18 8.99
N ILE A 187 -28.19 -40.48 8.89
CA ILE A 187 -29.21 -40.58 9.93
C ILE A 187 -30.14 -41.72 9.52
N GLN A 188 -30.14 -42.71 10.38
CA GLN A 188 -30.96 -43.90 10.34
C GLN A 188 -32.09 -43.71 11.35
N GLY A 189 -33.35 -43.73 10.90
CA GLY A 189 -34.51 -44.15 11.70
C GLY A 189 -35.40 -43.08 12.35
N ALA A 190 -36.71 -43.43 12.37
CA ALA A 190 -37.88 -42.82 13.03
C ALA A 190 -38.43 -41.54 12.35
N PHE A 191 -39.62 -41.51 11.74
CA PHE A 191 -40.89 -42.23 11.96
C PHE A 191 -41.57 -42.61 10.64
#